data_AF-A0A5K0ZJP7-F1
#
_entry.id   AF-A0A5K0ZJP7-F1
#
_cell.length_a   1.000
_cell.length_b   1.000
_cell.length_c   1.000
_cell.angle_alpha   90.00
_cell.angle_beta   90.00
_cell.angle_gamma   90.00
#
_symmetry.space_group_name_H-M   'P 1'
#
loop_
_entity.id
_entity.type
_entity.pdbx_description
1 polymer ?
#
loop_
_entity_poly.entity_id
_entity_poly.type
_entity_poly.pdbx_seq_one_letter_code
_entity_poly.pdbx_strand_id
1 'polypeptide(L)'
;NELSKSKFLLVLDDVWELDGWWGDSAGILLGGAKESKILITNRKVEVSQAIGAKIHKLPQMCFDESWSLFLRVAKKQEHELESHHLKRIGEKVVAKCGGMPLVVLMVGSLMGTKMMMKDDWETDEKSEIWNGRCLPQHHHPLKYVVAFFWSHAELR
;
A
#
# COMPACT_ATOMS: atom_id res chain seq x y z
N ASN A 1 -15.19 -31.16 -9.03
CA ASN A 1 -14.25 -30.30 -8.28
C ASN A 1 -13.03 -30.02 -9.18
N GLU A 2 -13.13 -29.02 -10.07
CA GLU A 2 -12.15 -28.81 -11.17
C GLU A 2 -10.76 -28.33 -10.70
N LEU A 3 -10.69 -27.77 -9.48
CA LEU A 3 -9.43 -27.36 -8.86
C LEU A 3 -8.67 -28.54 -8.23
N SER A 4 -9.34 -29.69 -8.05
CA SER A 4 -8.67 -30.87 -7.51
C SER A 4 -7.65 -31.40 -8.52
N LYS A 5 -6.38 -31.52 -8.10
CA LYS A 5 -5.24 -32.00 -8.92
C LYS A 5 -4.72 -31.04 -10.00
N SER A 6 -5.23 -29.81 -10.06
CA SER A 6 -4.66 -28.75 -10.91
C SER A 6 -3.76 -27.82 -10.08
N LYS A 7 -2.67 -27.31 -10.69
CA LYS A 7 -1.81 -26.30 -10.07
C LYS A 7 -2.38 -24.92 -10.35
N PHE A 8 -2.52 -24.09 -9.30
CA PHE A 8 -3.04 -22.73 -9.44
C PHE A 8 -2.35 -21.71 -8.52
N LEU A 9 -2.52 -20.44 -8.86
CA LEU A 9 -2.33 -19.31 -7.97
C LEU A 9 -3.67 -18.60 -7.80
N LEU A 10 -4.20 -18.59 -6.59
CA LEU A 10 -5.44 -17.87 -6.26
C LEU A 10 -5.06 -16.57 -5.54
N VAL A 11 -5.57 -15.44 -6.02
CA VAL A 11 -5.39 -14.14 -5.36
C VAL A 11 -6.72 -13.69 -4.78
N LEU A 12 -6.75 -13.46 -3.47
CA LEU A 12 -7.88 -12.94 -2.73
C LEU A 12 -7.52 -11.54 -2.25
N ASP A 13 -8.16 -10.53 -2.83
CA ASP A 13 -7.82 -9.14 -2.57
C ASP A 13 -8.74 -8.52 -1.50
N ASP A 14 -8.15 -7.72 -0.61
CA ASP A 14 -8.84 -6.96 0.46
C ASP A 14 -9.76 -7.81 1.35
N VAL A 15 -9.24 -8.94 1.86
CA VAL A 15 -10.00 -9.84 2.76
C VAL A 15 -10.02 -9.28 4.18
N TRP A 16 -11.17 -8.82 4.66
CA TRP A 16 -11.30 -8.24 6.00
C TRP A 16 -11.56 -9.26 7.10
N GLU A 17 -12.35 -10.29 6.80
CA GLU A 17 -12.80 -11.31 7.74
C GLU A 17 -12.91 -12.65 6.99
N LEU A 18 -12.77 -13.74 7.73
CA LEU A 18 -12.77 -15.11 7.20
C LEU A 18 -14.01 -15.89 7.62
N ASP A 19 -14.86 -15.29 8.43
CA ASP A 19 -16.10 -15.91 8.87
C ASP A 19 -17.06 -16.11 7.69
N GLY A 20 -17.83 -17.20 7.77
CA GLY A 20 -18.74 -17.64 6.71
C GLY A 20 -18.04 -18.46 5.62
N TRP A 21 -17.24 -17.83 4.75
CA TRP A 21 -16.79 -18.49 3.53
C TRP A 21 -15.53 -19.36 3.72
N TRP A 22 -14.61 -19.01 4.63
CA TRP A 22 -13.36 -19.77 4.76
C TRP A 22 -13.62 -21.19 5.29
N GLY A 23 -14.48 -21.35 6.29
CA GLY A 23 -14.80 -22.67 6.86
C GLY A 23 -15.35 -23.65 5.81
N ASP A 24 -16.31 -23.19 5.01
CA ASP A 24 -16.97 -24.01 3.99
C ASP A 24 -16.09 -24.20 2.74
N SER A 25 -15.26 -23.21 2.40
CA SER A 25 -14.47 -23.21 1.16
C SER A 25 -13.04 -23.72 1.35
N ALA A 26 -12.51 -23.75 2.57
CA ALA A 26 -11.11 -24.11 2.84
C ALA A 26 -10.79 -25.50 2.30
N GLY A 27 -11.68 -26.49 2.46
CA GLY A 27 -11.45 -27.83 1.92
C GLY A 27 -11.28 -27.85 0.39
N ILE A 28 -12.00 -26.99 -0.34
CA ILE A 28 -11.91 -26.88 -1.80
C ILE A 28 -10.62 -26.13 -2.18
N LEU A 29 -10.34 -25.01 -1.52
CA LEU A 29 -9.20 -24.15 -1.80
C LEU A 29 -7.86 -24.81 -1.44
N LEU A 30 -7.85 -25.70 -0.44
CA LEU A 30 -6.68 -26.46 -0.04
C LEU A 30 -6.51 -27.77 -0.83
N GLY A 31 -7.49 -28.15 -1.65
CA GLY A 31 -7.48 -29.37 -2.47
C GLY A 31 -6.66 -29.29 -3.76
N GLY A 32 -5.91 -28.21 -3.97
CA GLY A 32 -5.06 -28.00 -5.14
C GLY A 32 -3.87 -28.98 -5.22
N ALA A 33 -3.30 -29.14 -6.42
CA ALA A 33 -2.08 -29.90 -6.62
C ALA A 33 -0.90 -29.31 -5.82
N LYS A 34 0.19 -30.10 -5.67
CA LYS A 34 1.46 -29.61 -5.12
C LYS A 34 1.88 -28.31 -5.82
N GLU A 35 2.46 -27.39 -5.06
CA GLU A 35 2.86 -26.04 -5.50
C GLU A 35 1.72 -25.06 -5.79
N SER A 36 0.46 -25.42 -5.52
CA SER A 36 -0.64 -24.45 -5.53
C SER A 36 -0.47 -23.44 -4.40
N LYS A 37 -0.75 -22.17 -4.69
CA LYS A 37 -0.56 -21.06 -3.75
C LYS A 37 -1.81 -20.21 -3.65
N ILE A 38 -2.10 -19.76 -2.44
CA ILE A 38 -3.12 -18.73 -2.19
C ILE A 38 -2.38 -17.49 -1.70
N LEU A 39 -2.63 -16.37 -2.38
CA LEU A 39 -2.16 -15.05 -2.04
C LEU A 39 -3.33 -14.26 -1.49
N ILE A 40 -3.25 -13.81 -0.25
CA ILE A 40 -4.29 -12.98 0.38
C ILE A 40 -3.71 -11.61 0.62
N THR A 41 -4.35 -10.56 0.13
CA THR A 41 -4.06 -9.18 0.56
C THR A 41 -5.13 -8.77 1.57
N ASN A 42 -4.72 -8.16 2.68
CA ASN A 42 -5.63 -7.61 3.68
C ASN A 42 -4.98 -6.48 4.48
N ARG A 43 -5.77 -5.82 5.34
CA ARG A 43 -5.30 -4.75 6.24
C ARG A 43 -5.28 -5.18 7.71
N LYS A 44 -5.83 -6.36 8.03
CA LYS A 44 -5.96 -6.92 9.38
C LYS A 44 -5.05 -8.14 9.48
N VAL A 45 -3.91 -8.00 10.14
CA VAL A 45 -2.93 -9.10 10.30
C VAL A 45 -3.56 -10.33 10.97
N GLU A 46 -4.59 -10.11 11.78
CA GLU A 46 -5.38 -11.11 12.49
C GLU A 46 -6.03 -12.13 11.52
N VAL A 47 -6.46 -11.68 10.34
CA VAL A 47 -6.99 -12.53 9.25
C VAL A 47 -5.95 -13.57 8.84
N SER A 48 -4.74 -13.10 8.54
CA SER A 48 -3.64 -13.97 8.11
C SER A 48 -3.15 -14.90 9.22
N GLN A 49 -3.19 -14.45 10.47
CA GLN A 49 -2.83 -15.25 11.64
C GLN A 49 -3.83 -16.38 11.90
N ALA A 50 -5.12 -16.11 11.75
CA ALA A 50 -6.18 -17.10 11.98
C ALA A 50 -6.06 -18.34 11.09
N ILE A 51 -5.43 -18.20 9.91
CA ILE A 51 -5.22 -19.30 8.95
C ILE A 51 -3.79 -19.83 8.96
N GLY A 52 -2.93 -19.36 9.85
CA GLY A 52 -1.52 -19.79 9.93
C GLY A 52 -0.70 -19.49 8.67
N ALA A 53 -1.06 -18.44 7.92
CA ALA A 53 -0.36 -18.10 6.69
C ALA A 53 1.01 -17.44 6.96
N LYS A 54 1.93 -17.55 6.00
CA LYS A 54 3.16 -16.75 6.02
C LYS A 54 2.83 -15.30 5.69
N ILE A 55 3.06 -14.41 6.66
CA ILE A 55 2.74 -12.97 6.57
C ILE A 55 3.93 -12.19 6.02
N HIS A 56 3.67 -11.37 5.00
CA HIS A 56 4.57 -10.33 4.52
C HIS A 56 3.90 -8.96 4.67
N LYS A 57 4.45 -8.11 5.54
CA LYS A 57 3.95 -6.73 5.75
C LYS A 57 4.59 -5.84 4.69
N LEU A 58 3.79 -5.16 3.87
CA LEU A 58 4.33 -4.17 2.94
C LEU A 58 4.93 -2.99 3.74
N PRO A 59 6.21 -2.66 3.53
CA PRO A 59 6.84 -1.53 4.18
C PRO A 59 6.28 -0.21 3.62
N GLN A 60 6.37 0.85 4.42
CA GLN A 60 6.21 2.21 3.91
C GLN A 60 7.46 2.59 3.11
N MET A 61 7.29 3.46 2.12
CA MET A 61 8.43 4.00 1.37
C MET A 61 9.29 4.83 2.31
N CYS A 62 10.61 4.78 2.13
CA CYS A 62 11.50 5.71 2.80
C CYS A 62 11.32 7.13 2.24
N PHE A 63 11.99 8.11 2.86
CA PHE A 63 11.90 9.49 2.43
C PHE A 63 12.38 9.66 0.98
N ASP A 64 13.52 9.08 0.61
CA ASP A 64 14.11 9.24 -0.72
C ASP A 64 13.24 8.63 -1.83
N GLU A 65 12.63 7.46 -1.57
CA GLU A 65 11.65 6.84 -2.46
C GLU A 65 10.40 7.71 -2.62
N SER A 66 9.90 8.26 -1.51
CA SER A 66 8.74 9.15 -1.50
C SER A 66 9.03 10.47 -2.23
N TRP A 67 10.21 11.04 -2.03
CA TRP A 67 10.69 12.26 -2.68
C TRP A 67 10.83 12.07 -4.19
N SER A 68 11.46 10.96 -4.59
CA SER A 68 11.61 10.59 -6.00
C SER A 68 10.26 10.39 -6.68
N LEU A 69 9.31 9.71 -6.01
CA LEU A 69 7.96 9.53 -6.53
C LEU A 69 7.21 10.87 -6.63
N PHE A 70 7.33 11.71 -5.61
CA PHE A 70 6.70 13.04 -5.58
C PHE A 70 7.16 13.89 -6.76
N LEU A 71 8.47 14.03 -6.99
CA LEU A 71 9.02 14.79 -8.11
C LEU A 71 8.51 14.26 -9.46
N ARG A 72 8.53 12.93 -9.63
CA ARG A 72 8.06 12.26 -10.85
C ARG A 72 6.59 12.58 -11.13
N VAL A 73 5.73 12.51 -10.12
CA VAL A 73 4.29 12.72 -10.28
C VAL A 73 3.95 14.20 -10.44
N ALA A 74 4.62 15.08 -9.69
CA ALA A 74 4.48 16.53 -9.82
C ALA A 74 5.03 17.05 -11.16
N LYS A 75 5.76 16.21 -11.92
CA LYS A 75 6.46 16.56 -13.15
C LYS A 75 7.41 17.74 -12.92
N LYS A 76 8.14 17.71 -11.81
CA LYS A 76 9.13 18.71 -11.42
C LYS A 76 10.49 18.04 -11.27
N GLN A 77 11.55 18.80 -11.50
CA GLN A 77 12.90 18.38 -11.19
C GLN A 77 13.38 19.07 -9.91
N GLU A 78 14.26 18.40 -9.18
CA GLU A 78 14.77 18.93 -7.91
C GLU A 78 15.43 20.31 -8.08
N HIS A 79 16.24 20.48 -9.12
CA HIS A 79 16.91 21.75 -9.42
C HIS A 79 15.92 22.89 -9.75
N GLU A 80 14.73 22.58 -10.29
CA GLU A 80 13.67 23.57 -10.52
C GLU A 80 13.07 24.03 -9.20
N LEU A 81 12.88 23.11 -8.24
CA LEU A 81 12.41 23.46 -6.91
C LEU A 81 13.46 24.26 -6.14
N GLU A 82 14.75 23.94 -6.30
CA GLU A 82 15.85 24.68 -5.68
C GLU A 82 15.95 26.12 -6.19
N SER A 83 15.88 26.32 -7.50
CA SER A 83 15.96 27.65 -8.13
C SER A 83 14.82 28.59 -7.71
N HIS A 84 13.66 28.04 -7.35
CA HIS A 84 12.51 28.78 -6.84
C HIS A 84 12.41 28.79 -5.31
N HIS A 85 13.42 28.26 -4.60
CA HIS A 85 13.43 28.12 -3.14
C HIS A 85 12.26 27.29 -2.56
N LEU A 86 11.72 26.35 -3.34
CA LEU A 86 10.59 25.49 -3.00
C LEU A 86 10.98 24.12 -2.46
N LYS A 87 12.22 23.66 -2.67
CA LYS A 87 12.68 22.32 -2.26
C LYS A 87 12.31 21.99 -0.82
N ARG A 88 12.66 22.89 0.12
CA ARG A 88 12.36 22.70 1.55
C ARG A 88 10.87 22.61 1.86
N ILE A 89 10.01 23.28 1.09
CA ILE A 89 8.55 23.18 1.25
C ILE A 89 8.06 21.84 0.70
N GLY A 90 8.55 21.43 -0.47
CA GLY A 90 8.27 20.11 -1.04
C GLY A 90 8.68 18.97 -0.11
N GLU A 91 9.87 19.03 0.49
CA GLU A 91 10.36 18.02 1.44
C GLU A 91 9.45 17.92 2.67
N LYS A 92 8.96 19.05 3.21
CA LYS A 92 7.98 19.06 4.31
C LYS A 92 6.67 18.41 3.89
N VAL A 93 6.18 18.73 2.70
CA VAL A 93 4.95 18.13 2.13
C VAL A 93 5.11 16.61 2.02
N VAL A 94 6.24 16.13 1.48
CA VAL A 94 6.53 14.69 1.37
C VAL A 94 6.68 14.03 2.75
N ALA A 95 7.31 14.70 3.72
CA ALA A 95 7.41 14.19 5.08
C ALA A 95 6.02 13.99 5.71
N LYS A 96 5.07 14.89 5.46
CA LYS A 96 3.67 14.75 5.93
C LYS A 96 2.92 13.58 5.27
N CYS A 97 3.38 13.07 4.12
CA CYS A 97 2.78 11.89 3.47
C CYS A 97 3.06 10.58 4.23
N GLY A 98 4.05 10.56 5.14
CA GLY A 98 4.34 9.39 5.98
C GLY A 98 4.73 8.12 5.21
N GLY A 99 5.32 8.26 4.03
CA GLY A 99 5.77 7.13 3.19
C GLY A 99 4.66 6.30 2.55
N MET A 100 3.40 6.75 2.59
CA MET A 100 2.28 6.05 1.96
C MET A 100 2.23 6.34 0.46
N PRO A 101 2.40 5.34 -0.43
CA PRO A 101 2.46 5.56 -1.88
C PRO A 101 1.25 6.32 -2.43
N LEU A 102 0.04 5.94 -2.03
CA LEU A 102 -1.19 6.59 -2.50
C LEU A 102 -1.25 8.07 -2.10
N VAL A 103 -0.81 8.43 -0.90
CA VAL A 103 -0.79 9.82 -0.44
C VAL A 103 0.24 10.62 -1.23
N VAL A 104 1.44 10.08 -1.44
CA VAL A 104 2.49 10.72 -2.24
C VAL A 104 2.02 10.95 -3.68
N LEU A 105 1.31 9.99 -4.30
CA LEU A 105 0.73 10.15 -5.64
C LEU A 105 -0.28 11.30 -5.69
N MET A 106 -1.23 11.34 -4.75
CA MET A 106 -2.26 12.38 -4.71
C MET A 106 -1.66 13.77 -4.51
N VAL A 107 -0.76 13.89 -3.53
CA VAL A 107 -0.09 15.16 -3.20
C VAL A 107 0.85 15.60 -4.32
N GLY A 108 1.65 14.69 -4.89
CA GLY A 108 2.47 14.99 -6.05
C GLY A 108 1.64 15.52 -7.23
N SER A 109 0.48 14.91 -7.48
CA SER A 109 -0.43 15.36 -8.55
C SER A 109 -0.99 16.76 -8.27
N LEU A 110 -1.39 17.03 -7.02
CA LEU A 110 -1.86 18.34 -6.58
C LEU A 110 -0.76 19.40 -6.76
N MET A 111 0.43 19.16 -6.22
CA MET A 111 1.55 20.11 -6.27
C MET A 111 2.02 20.35 -7.71
N GLY A 112 1.88 19.36 -8.61
CA GLY A 112 2.14 19.51 -10.04
C GLY A 112 1.24 20.54 -10.73
N THR A 113 0.09 20.88 -10.16
CA THR A 113 -0.83 21.91 -10.70
C THR A 113 -0.50 23.33 -10.23
N LYS A 114 0.37 23.49 -9.23
CA LYS A 114 0.67 24.77 -8.59
C LYS A 114 1.72 25.56 -9.36
N MET A 115 1.65 26.89 -9.28
CA MET A 115 2.71 27.73 -9.83
C MET A 115 3.98 27.55 -9.01
N MET A 116 5.13 27.88 -9.61
CA MET A 116 6.42 27.84 -8.92
C MET A 116 6.61 29.08 -8.03
N MET A 117 5.62 29.34 -7.18
CA MET A 117 5.57 30.45 -6.24
C MET A 117 5.50 29.93 -4.81
N LYS A 118 6.23 30.60 -3.92
CA LYS A 118 6.34 30.21 -2.52
C LYS A 118 4.98 30.16 -1.82
N ASP A 119 4.15 31.18 -2.03
CA ASP A 119 2.86 31.30 -1.34
C ASP A 119 1.87 30.20 -1.74
N ASP A 120 1.87 29.79 -3.01
CA ASP A 120 1.06 28.66 -3.49
C ASP A 120 1.44 27.36 -2.79
N TRP A 121 2.74 27.07 -2.71
CA TRP A 121 3.24 25.85 -2.09
C TRP A 121 3.07 25.86 -0.57
N GLU A 122 3.26 27.01 0.09
CA GLU A 122 3.03 27.15 1.53
C GLU A 122 1.54 26.99 1.88
N THR A 123 0.64 27.37 1.00
CA THR A 123 -0.81 27.19 1.21
C THR A 123 -1.16 25.71 1.30
N ASP A 124 -0.69 24.88 0.37
CA ASP A 124 -0.91 23.43 0.42
C ASP A 124 -0.12 22.76 1.56
N GLU A 125 1.09 23.23 1.86
CA GLU A 125 1.87 22.73 3.00
C GLU A 125 1.14 22.97 4.33
N LYS A 126 0.54 24.15 4.53
CA LYS A 126 -0.18 24.51 5.77
C LYS A 126 -1.65 24.13 5.77
N SER A 127 -2.14 23.50 4.70
CA SER A 127 -3.55 23.16 4.53
C SER A 127 -4.08 22.21 5.59
N GLU A 128 -5.37 22.34 5.91
CA GLU A 128 -6.05 21.46 6.88
C GLU A 128 -6.21 20.01 6.39
N ILE A 129 -5.90 19.71 5.12
CA ILE A 129 -5.90 18.32 4.61
C ILE A 129 -4.95 17.41 5.42
N TRP A 130 -3.94 18.02 6.04
CA TRP A 130 -2.99 17.34 6.93
C TRP A 130 -3.53 17.10 8.34
N ASN A 131 -4.58 17.80 8.75
CA ASN A 131 -5.16 17.78 10.12
C ASN A 131 -6.24 16.71 10.32
N GLY A 132 -6.43 15.76 9.39
CA GLY A 132 -7.04 14.48 9.73
C GLY A 132 -8.49 14.21 9.28
N ARG A 133 -8.88 14.56 8.05
CA ARG A 133 -10.10 13.98 7.42
C ARG A 133 -9.92 13.38 6.03
N CYS A 134 -8.96 13.86 5.24
CA CYS A 134 -8.81 13.45 3.84
C CYS A 134 -7.65 12.47 3.61
N LEU A 135 -6.68 12.41 4.52
CA LEU A 135 -5.55 11.49 4.42
C LEU A 135 -5.75 10.31 5.38
N PRO A 136 -5.45 9.07 4.95
CA PRO A 136 -5.59 7.88 5.78
C PRO A 136 -4.51 7.83 6.88
N GLN A 137 -4.58 8.74 7.86
CA GLN A 137 -3.60 8.83 8.94
C GLN A 137 -4.04 8.08 10.20
N HIS A 138 -5.34 7.74 10.34
CA HIS A 138 -5.90 7.36 11.65
C HIS A 138 -6.70 6.05 11.72
N HIS A 139 -6.91 5.32 10.62
CA HIS A 139 -7.58 4.01 10.67
C HIS A 139 -6.69 2.94 10.04
N HIS A 140 -5.76 2.46 10.87
CA HIS A 140 -4.70 1.51 10.54
C HIS A 140 -3.83 2.02 9.38
N PRO A 141 -2.51 2.25 9.56
CA PRO A 141 -1.65 2.49 8.41
C PRO A 141 -1.94 1.37 7.40
N LEU A 142 -2.08 1.73 6.12
CA LEU A 142 -2.35 0.82 4.99
C LEU A 142 -1.20 -0.19 4.85
N LYS A 143 -1.01 -1.02 5.87
CA LYS A 143 -0.10 -2.12 5.95
C LYS A 143 -0.85 -3.25 5.30
N TYR A 144 -0.77 -3.28 3.99
CA TYR A 144 -1.19 -4.45 3.24
C TYR A 144 -0.33 -5.62 3.75
N VAL A 145 -1.01 -6.60 4.33
CA VAL A 145 -0.43 -7.87 4.67
C VAL A 145 -0.70 -8.80 3.51
N VAL A 146 0.36 -9.34 2.96
CA VAL A 146 0.33 -10.37 1.95
C VAL A 146 0.54 -11.71 2.66
N ALA A 147 -0.46 -12.57 2.65
CA ALA A 147 -0.40 -13.91 3.22
C ALA A 147 -0.19 -14.95 2.12
N PHE A 148 0.73 -15.89 2.36
CA PHE A 148 0.93 -17.07 1.50
C PHE A 148 0.53 -18.34 2.23
N PHE A 149 -0.27 -19.17 1.56
CA PHE A 149 -0.60 -20.51 2.01
C PHE A 149 -0.03 -21.56 1.02
N TRP A 150 0.57 -22.63 1.55
CA TRP A 150 1.10 -23.75 0.76
C TRP A 150 0.22 -24.98 0.95
N SER A 151 -0.26 -25.57 -0.15
CA SER A 151 -0.95 -26.87 -0.13
C SER A 151 0.01 -27.97 0.37
N HIS A 152 -0.51 -28.85 1.23
CA HIS A 152 0.16 -29.79 2.14
C HIS A 152 1.03 -30.90 1.53
N ALA A 153 1.52 -30.76 0.30
CA ALA A 153 2.32 -31.79 -0.37
C ALA A 153 3.85 -31.69 -0.09
N GLU A 154 4.26 -31.02 0.99
CA GLU A 154 5.68 -30.76 1.32
C GLU A 154 6.09 -31.11 2.77
N LEU A 155 5.22 -31.77 3.55
CA LEU A 155 5.58 -32.25 4.91
C LEU A 155 5.77 -33.79 4.99
N ARG A 156 6.22 -34.43 3.92
CA ARG A 156 6.75 -35.81 3.96
C ARG A 156 7.94 -35.97 3.04
#